data_AF-A0A517WM71-F1
#
_entry.id   AF-A0A517WM71-F1
#
_cell.length_a   1.000
_cell.length_b   1.000
_cell.length_c   1.000
_cell.angle_alpha   90.00
_cell.angle_beta   90.00
_cell.angle_gamma   90.00
#
_symmetry.space_group_name_H-M   'P 1'
#
loop_
_entity.id
_entity.type
_entity.pdbx_description
1 polymer ?
#
loop_
_entity_poly.entity_id
_entity_poly.type
_entity_poly.pdbx_seq_one_letter_code
_entity_poly.pdbx_strand_id
1 'polypeptide(L)'
;MKILFVTLVLFSLVMPAHSVAQAEEEVKIIPDVVYGHKYGMALTFDVFQPEKPNGAGVLFMVSGGWYSRWTEPQNMLSWFKPLLDSGFTVFCVRHGSSPKFKIPEVVEDVRRSVRFIRLHAKEYGVDSNRLGVWGGSAGGHLSLILGTTSDQGEPDAKDKVLQQSDRVAAVAAYYPPTDLREFVEETSPYYQRFPALQFDKELADDFSPLLQVTPDDSPTLLIHGDQDKLVPISHSENIMQQFKEKNVPAELLVIEKAAHGFKGDDQTRASQAVVEWFQKHLGVQAK
;
A
#
# COMPACT_ATOMS: atom_id res chain seq x y z
N MET A 1 -89.70 -12.00 11.79
CA MET A 1 -88.41 -12.67 12.05
C MET A 1 -87.30 -11.84 11.40
N LYS A 2 -86.59 -11.00 12.16
CA LYS A 2 -85.44 -10.22 11.64
C LYS A 2 -84.25 -10.55 12.55
N ILE A 3 -83.22 -11.12 11.93
CA ILE A 3 -81.99 -11.60 12.57
C ILE A 3 -81.02 -10.42 12.67
N LEU A 4 -80.48 -10.20 13.87
CA LEU A 4 -79.49 -9.16 14.19
C LEU A 4 -78.09 -9.76 13.99
N PHE A 5 -77.29 -9.18 13.08
CA PHE A 5 -75.88 -9.55 12.91
C PHE A 5 -75.02 -8.66 13.82
N VAL A 6 -74.24 -9.29 14.71
CA VAL A 6 -73.21 -8.63 15.53
C VAL A 6 -71.86 -8.88 14.85
N THR A 7 -71.19 -7.81 14.44
CA THR A 7 -69.84 -7.87 13.87
C THR A 7 -68.82 -7.74 14.99
N LEU A 8 -68.04 -8.80 15.22
CA LEU A 8 -66.92 -8.83 16.16
C LEU A 8 -65.67 -8.26 15.47
N VAL A 9 -65.10 -7.18 15.99
CA VAL A 9 -63.82 -6.63 15.52
C VAL A 9 -62.70 -7.20 16.40
N LEU A 10 -61.87 -8.06 15.83
CA LEU A 10 -60.62 -8.52 16.46
C LEU A 10 -59.53 -7.44 16.28
N PHE A 11 -59.00 -6.93 17.40
CA PHE A 11 -57.76 -6.15 17.42
C PHE A 11 -56.56 -7.10 17.52
N SER A 12 -55.79 -7.23 16.45
CA SER A 12 -54.48 -7.87 16.47
C SER A 12 -53.41 -6.87 16.95
N LEU A 13 -52.86 -7.10 18.14
CA LEU A 13 -51.66 -6.40 18.61
C LEU A 13 -50.45 -6.91 17.80
N VAL A 14 -49.89 -6.04 16.96
CA VAL A 14 -48.59 -6.27 16.33
C VAL A 14 -47.51 -5.68 17.24
N MET A 15 -46.68 -6.53 17.85
CA MET A 15 -45.48 -6.05 18.53
C MET A 15 -44.35 -5.83 17.52
N PRO A 16 -43.64 -4.69 17.55
CA PRO A 16 -42.53 -4.43 16.64
C PRO A 16 -41.32 -5.28 17.05
N ALA A 17 -40.88 -6.15 16.14
CA ALA A 17 -39.61 -6.84 16.23
C ALA A 17 -38.48 -5.79 16.22
N HIS A 18 -37.76 -5.67 17.33
CA HIS A 18 -36.54 -4.86 17.38
C HIS A 18 -35.43 -5.66 16.68
N SER A 19 -35.13 -5.27 15.44
CA SER A 19 -33.89 -5.68 14.79
C SER A 19 -32.75 -5.06 15.58
N VAL A 20 -31.93 -5.90 16.22
CA VAL A 20 -30.62 -5.47 16.70
C VAL A 20 -29.76 -5.31 15.46
N ALA A 21 -29.75 -4.10 14.91
CA ALA A 21 -28.76 -3.72 13.91
C ALA A 21 -27.39 -3.89 14.58
N GLN A 22 -26.63 -4.89 14.14
CA GLN A 22 -25.22 -5.02 14.45
C GLN A 22 -24.57 -3.76 13.88
N ALA A 23 -24.11 -2.85 14.75
CA ALA A 23 -23.43 -1.64 14.31
C ALA A 23 -22.25 -2.08 13.44
N GLU A 24 -22.27 -1.74 12.15
CA GLU A 24 -21.10 -1.91 11.29
C GLU A 24 -19.97 -1.08 11.93
N GLU A 25 -18.84 -1.71 12.23
CA GLU A 25 -17.67 -1.00 12.76
C GLU A 25 -17.28 0.09 11.76
N GLU A 26 -17.50 1.36 12.14
CA GLU A 26 -17.39 2.49 11.22
C GLU A 26 -15.91 2.89 11.05
N VAL A 27 -15.36 2.66 9.86
CA VAL A 27 -14.01 3.11 9.49
C VAL A 27 -14.05 4.62 9.25
N LYS A 28 -13.26 5.38 10.01
CA LYS A 28 -13.12 6.82 9.77
C LYS A 28 -12.21 7.07 8.56
N ILE A 29 -12.74 7.77 7.56
CA ILE A 29 -11.97 8.19 6.39
C ILE A 29 -11.64 9.68 6.44
N ILE A 30 -10.37 10.02 6.28
CA ILE A 30 -9.89 11.40 6.08
C ILE A 30 -9.38 11.50 4.64
N PRO A 31 -10.19 12.05 3.71
CA PRO A 31 -9.81 12.12 2.30
C PRO A 31 -8.81 13.25 2.03
N ASP A 32 -8.03 13.08 0.97
CA ASP A 32 -7.26 14.14 0.31
C ASP A 32 -6.35 14.97 1.23
N VAL A 33 -5.68 14.31 2.19
CA VAL A 33 -4.64 14.94 3.00
C VAL A 33 -3.47 15.32 2.09
N VAL A 34 -3.17 16.61 2.02
CA VAL A 34 -2.10 17.15 1.15
C VAL A 34 -0.75 17.03 1.84
N TYR A 35 0.15 16.22 1.29
CA TYR A 35 1.50 16.04 1.81
C TYR A 35 2.57 16.84 1.06
N GLY A 36 2.22 17.45 -0.07
CA GLY A 36 3.12 18.27 -0.87
C GLY A 36 2.42 18.95 -2.03
N HIS A 37 3.13 19.87 -2.67
CA HIS A 37 2.69 20.52 -3.90
C HIS A 37 3.79 20.41 -4.95
N LYS A 38 3.41 20.15 -6.21
CA LYS A 38 4.35 20.00 -7.32
C LYS A 38 3.67 20.40 -8.62
N TYR A 39 4.31 21.26 -9.42
CA TYR A 39 3.73 21.83 -10.66
C TYR A 39 2.32 22.41 -10.47
N GLY A 40 2.05 23.06 -9.34
CA GLY A 40 0.74 23.63 -9.02
C GLY A 40 -0.35 22.61 -8.65
N MET A 41 -0.02 21.32 -8.53
CA MET A 41 -0.93 20.25 -8.11
C MET A 41 -0.64 19.83 -6.67
N ALA A 42 -1.69 19.41 -5.96
CA ALA A 42 -1.55 18.78 -4.65
C ALA A 42 -1.19 17.30 -4.80
N LEU A 43 -0.24 16.84 -4.00
CA LEU A 43 0.02 15.43 -3.79
C LEU A 43 -0.75 14.99 -2.54
N THR A 44 -1.58 13.95 -2.65
CA THR A 44 -2.50 13.56 -1.58
C THR A 44 -2.38 12.11 -1.14
N PHE A 45 -2.74 11.83 0.10
CA PHE A 45 -3.11 10.51 0.57
C PHE A 45 -4.44 10.54 1.32
N ASP A 46 -5.13 9.41 1.39
CA ASP A 46 -6.30 9.25 2.28
C ASP A 46 -5.87 8.47 3.52
N VAL A 47 -6.52 8.75 4.64
CA VAL A 47 -6.35 7.98 5.87
C VAL A 47 -7.59 7.14 6.12
N PHE A 48 -7.41 5.85 6.32
CA PHE A 48 -8.43 4.92 6.78
C PHE A 48 -8.07 4.49 8.19
N GLN A 49 -8.79 5.02 9.19
CA GLN A 49 -8.59 4.72 10.60
C GLN A 49 -9.64 3.71 11.06
N PRO A 50 -9.23 2.52 11.54
CA PRO A 50 -10.17 1.57 12.12
C PRO A 50 -10.68 2.09 13.46
N GLU A 51 -11.85 1.62 13.90
CA GLU A 51 -12.45 2.00 15.19
C GLU A 51 -11.52 1.69 16.39
N LYS A 52 -10.77 0.59 16.29
CA LYS A 52 -9.85 0.11 17.32
C LYS A 52 -8.41 0.07 16.78
N PRO A 53 -7.71 1.21 16.71
CA PRO A 53 -6.37 1.27 16.15
C PRO A 53 -5.34 0.58 17.05
N ASN A 54 -4.39 -0.13 16.44
CA ASN A 54 -3.29 -0.85 17.12
C ASN A 54 -1.99 -0.01 17.25
N GLY A 55 -2.05 1.26 16.83
CA GLY A 55 -0.94 2.21 16.86
C GLY A 55 0.08 2.06 15.73
N ALA A 56 -0.11 1.14 14.78
CA ALA A 56 0.74 0.98 13.60
C ALA A 56 0.06 1.51 12.33
N GLY A 57 0.87 2.04 11.42
CA GLY A 57 0.44 2.60 10.14
C GLY A 57 0.96 1.77 8.97
N VAL A 58 0.16 1.62 7.91
CA VAL A 58 0.57 0.93 6.68
C VAL A 58 0.25 1.82 5.48
N LEU A 59 1.26 2.16 4.70
CA LEU A 59 1.11 2.94 3.48
C LEU A 59 0.82 2.02 2.31
N PHE A 60 -0.24 2.28 1.55
CA PHE A 60 -0.50 1.64 0.26
C PHE A 60 -0.10 2.57 -0.88
N MET A 61 0.81 2.13 -1.74
CA MET A 61 1.24 2.89 -2.91
C MET A 61 0.23 2.69 -4.06
N VAL A 62 -0.60 3.70 -4.33
CA VAL A 62 -1.55 3.69 -5.46
C VAL A 62 -0.78 3.87 -6.76
N SER A 63 -0.33 2.76 -7.34
CA SER A 63 0.54 2.81 -8.52
C SER A 63 0.44 1.55 -9.39
N GLY A 64 -0.14 1.71 -10.58
CA GLY A 64 -0.17 0.67 -11.62
C GLY A 64 0.55 1.17 -12.87
N GLY A 65 1.68 0.56 -13.24
CA GLY A 65 2.54 1.10 -14.31
C GLY A 65 2.99 2.55 -14.06
N TRP A 66 3.18 2.91 -12.78
CA TRP A 66 3.48 4.26 -12.29
C TRP A 66 2.41 5.31 -12.65
N TYR A 67 1.19 4.85 -12.99
CA TYR A 67 0.00 5.66 -13.01
C TYR A 67 -0.64 5.67 -11.63
N SER A 68 -0.81 6.86 -11.05
CA SER A 68 -1.44 7.06 -9.75
C SER A 68 -2.78 7.75 -9.94
N ARG A 69 -3.87 6.98 -9.77
CA ARG A 69 -5.23 7.44 -10.02
C ARG A 69 -5.92 7.84 -8.73
N TRP A 70 -6.60 8.98 -8.74
CA TRP A 70 -7.57 9.29 -7.70
C TRP A 70 -8.86 8.48 -7.92
N THR A 71 -9.35 7.88 -6.85
CA THR A 71 -10.68 7.28 -6.74
C THR A 71 -11.29 7.72 -5.44
N GLU A 72 -12.62 7.77 -5.40
CA GLU A 72 -13.31 8.07 -4.14
C GLU A 72 -12.93 7.03 -3.07
N PRO A 73 -12.48 7.47 -1.87
CA PRO A 73 -11.87 6.56 -0.88
C PRO A 73 -12.78 5.43 -0.42
N GLN A 74 -14.10 5.66 -0.38
CA GLN A 74 -15.10 4.66 -0.02
C GLN A 74 -15.01 3.42 -0.93
N ASN A 75 -14.64 3.60 -2.20
CA ASN A 75 -14.49 2.48 -3.16
C ASN A 75 -13.24 1.63 -2.90
N MET A 76 -12.31 2.10 -2.06
CA MET A 76 -11.07 1.40 -1.72
C MET A 76 -11.17 0.65 -0.38
N LEU A 77 -12.22 0.88 0.42
CA LEU A 77 -12.37 0.30 1.76
C LEU A 77 -12.21 -1.23 1.79
N SER A 78 -12.83 -1.92 0.84
CA SER A 78 -12.80 -3.39 0.77
C SER A 78 -11.40 -3.96 0.57
N TRP A 79 -10.50 -3.21 -0.06
CA TRP A 79 -9.11 -3.61 -0.28
C TRP A 79 -8.30 -3.57 1.01
N PHE A 80 -8.68 -2.70 1.94
CA PHE A 80 -7.97 -2.48 3.19
C PHE A 80 -8.61 -3.21 4.38
N LYS A 81 -9.77 -3.83 4.19
CA LYS A 81 -10.51 -4.50 5.27
C LYS A 81 -9.65 -5.45 6.12
N PRO A 82 -8.82 -6.35 5.56
CA PRO A 82 -7.99 -7.25 6.39
C PRO A 82 -7.00 -6.51 7.32
N LEU A 83 -6.44 -5.39 6.84
CA LEU A 83 -5.55 -4.54 7.64
C LEU A 83 -6.32 -3.74 8.69
N LEU A 84 -7.46 -3.17 8.31
CA LEU A 84 -8.33 -2.39 9.20
C LEU A 84 -8.91 -3.25 10.33
N ASP A 85 -9.38 -4.47 10.04
CA ASP A 85 -9.87 -5.44 11.03
C ASP A 85 -8.77 -5.84 12.05
N SER A 86 -7.51 -5.82 11.58
CA SER A 86 -6.31 -6.03 12.40
C SER A 86 -5.84 -4.79 13.15
N GLY A 87 -6.55 -3.66 13.01
CA GLY A 87 -6.30 -2.41 13.72
C GLY A 87 -5.25 -1.50 13.08
N PHE A 88 -4.75 -1.81 11.89
CA PHE A 88 -3.80 -0.92 11.20
C PHE A 88 -4.49 0.33 10.67
N THR A 89 -3.87 1.49 10.85
CA THR A 89 -4.27 2.69 10.10
C THR A 89 -3.66 2.63 8.71
N VAL A 90 -4.48 2.75 7.66
CA VAL A 90 -3.98 2.69 6.27
C VAL A 90 -3.87 4.08 5.68
N PHE A 91 -2.73 4.37 5.04
CA PHE A 91 -2.47 5.60 4.29
C PHE A 91 -2.43 5.27 2.80
N CYS A 92 -3.45 5.67 2.05
CA CYS A 92 -3.55 5.39 0.62
C CYS A 92 -2.85 6.51 -0.16
N VAL A 93 -1.59 6.31 -0.53
CA VAL A 93 -0.70 7.35 -1.07
C VAL A 93 -0.79 7.44 -2.58
N ARG A 94 -0.97 8.66 -3.10
CA ARG A 94 -0.85 8.97 -4.52
C ARG A 94 0.36 9.85 -4.79
N HIS A 95 1.03 9.61 -5.89
CA HIS A 95 2.24 10.31 -6.32
C HIS A 95 2.00 11.02 -7.66
N GLY A 96 2.97 11.81 -8.15
CA GLY A 96 2.91 12.36 -9.51
C GLY A 96 2.67 11.25 -10.54
N SER A 97 1.65 11.39 -11.38
CA SER A 97 1.23 10.30 -12.27
C SER A 97 1.94 10.31 -13.63
N SER A 98 2.29 9.12 -14.12
CA SER A 98 2.58 8.88 -15.55
C SER A 98 1.41 9.39 -16.44
N PRO A 99 1.66 9.92 -17.64
CA PRO A 99 2.93 10.01 -18.35
C PRO A 99 3.77 11.25 -18.00
N LYS A 100 3.23 12.18 -17.19
CA LYS A 100 3.86 13.47 -16.91
C LYS A 100 5.12 13.35 -16.07
N PHE A 101 5.09 12.44 -15.09
CA PHE A 101 6.16 12.23 -14.12
C PHE A 101 6.87 10.90 -14.38
N LYS A 102 8.20 10.93 -14.33
CA LYS A 102 9.05 9.74 -14.48
C LYS A 102 9.43 9.15 -13.13
N ILE A 103 9.95 7.92 -13.10
CA ILE A 103 10.29 7.22 -11.85
C ILE A 103 11.13 8.09 -10.89
N PRO A 104 12.20 8.79 -11.31
CA PRO A 104 12.97 9.65 -10.40
C PRO A 104 12.10 10.70 -9.69
N GLU A 105 11.20 11.35 -10.44
CA GLU A 105 10.29 12.35 -9.87
C GLU A 105 9.24 11.74 -8.95
N VAL A 106 8.79 10.52 -9.24
CA VAL A 106 7.78 9.79 -8.45
C VAL A 106 8.36 9.29 -7.13
N VAL A 107 9.62 8.85 -7.13
CA VAL A 107 10.32 8.38 -5.93
C VAL A 107 10.41 9.50 -4.89
N GLU A 108 10.73 10.72 -5.32
CA GLU A 108 10.74 11.89 -4.43
C GLU A 108 9.37 12.16 -3.80
N ASP A 109 8.29 11.95 -4.53
CA ASP A 109 6.93 12.13 -4.02
C ASP A 109 6.60 11.09 -2.93
N VAL A 110 6.90 9.81 -3.16
CA VAL A 110 6.60 8.76 -2.16
C VAL A 110 7.51 8.84 -0.94
N ARG A 111 8.78 9.22 -1.08
CA ARG A 111 9.67 9.53 0.06
C ARG A 111 9.09 10.64 0.91
N ARG A 112 8.68 11.75 0.28
CA ARG A 112 8.02 12.87 0.97
C ARG A 112 6.77 12.40 1.72
N SER A 113 5.98 11.49 1.16
CA SER A 113 4.77 10.98 1.82
C SER A 113 5.07 10.27 3.15
N VAL A 114 6.12 9.43 3.21
CA VAL A 114 6.53 8.75 4.45
C VAL A 114 6.96 9.77 5.49
N ARG A 115 7.78 10.74 5.08
CA ARG A 115 8.27 11.81 5.95
C ARG A 115 7.14 12.65 6.54
N PHE A 116 6.15 12.98 5.71
CA PHE A 116 4.98 13.73 6.14
C PHE A 116 4.17 12.91 7.16
N ILE A 117 3.89 11.65 6.86
CA ILE A 117 3.16 10.76 7.78
C ILE A 117 3.92 10.59 9.09
N ARG A 118 5.25 10.48 9.05
CA ARG A 118 6.12 10.43 10.24
C ARG A 118 6.02 11.70 11.08
N LEU A 119 6.10 12.87 10.45
CA LEU A 119 5.98 14.16 11.14
C LEU A 119 4.63 14.31 11.85
N HIS A 120 3.57 13.81 11.23
CA HIS A 120 2.18 13.96 11.67
C HIS A 120 1.61 12.71 12.35
N ALA A 121 2.43 11.70 12.65
CA ALA A 121 1.96 10.37 13.08
C ALA A 121 1.05 10.41 14.32
N LYS A 122 1.35 11.32 15.25
CA LYS A 122 0.55 11.54 16.47
C LYS A 122 -0.89 11.96 16.16
N GLU A 123 -1.12 12.74 15.10
CA GLU A 123 -2.46 13.19 14.67
C GLU A 123 -3.32 12.02 14.19
N TYR A 124 -2.67 10.97 13.69
CA TYR A 124 -3.33 9.74 13.23
C TYR A 124 -3.37 8.63 14.28
N GLY A 125 -2.86 8.88 15.50
CA GLY A 125 -2.75 7.86 16.55
C GLY A 125 -1.77 6.73 16.20
N VAL A 126 -0.79 7.01 15.35
CA VAL A 126 0.22 6.05 14.88
C VAL A 126 1.58 6.37 15.50
N ASP A 127 2.34 5.33 15.85
CA ASP A 127 3.75 5.43 16.19
C ASP A 127 4.57 5.60 14.91
N SER A 128 5.33 6.69 14.82
CA SER A 128 6.20 7.03 13.68
C SER A 128 7.28 5.97 13.35
N ASN A 129 7.58 5.07 14.30
CA ASN A 129 8.53 3.98 14.11
C ASN A 129 7.86 2.66 13.68
N ARG A 130 6.52 2.62 13.61
CA ARG A 130 5.73 1.43 13.26
C ARG A 130 4.97 1.65 11.95
N LEU A 131 5.70 2.09 10.93
CA LEU A 131 5.19 2.35 9.59
C LEU A 131 5.61 1.24 8.63
N GLY A 132 4.65 0.50 8.08
CA GLY A 132 4.88 -0.42 6.96
C GLY A 132 4.50 0.21 5.62
N VAL A 133 4.96 -0.38 4.51
CA VAL A 133 4.53 0.03 3.16
C VAL A 133 4.28 -1.18 2.27
N TRP A 134 3.26 -1.08 1.42
CA TRP A 134 2.98 -2.10 0.43
C TRP A 134 2.36 -1.56 -0.87
N GLY A 135 2.43 -2.38 -1.91
CA GLY A 135 1.82 -2.14 -3.20
C GLY A 135 2.06 -3.31 -4.15
N GLY A 136 1.38 -3.28 -5.29
CA GLY A 136 1.57 -4.26 -6.36
C GLY A 136 2.14 -3.65 -7.62
N SER A 137 2.90 -4.44 -8.40
CA SER A 137 3.52 -4.01 -9.65
C SER A 137 4.38 -2.76 -9.42
N ALA A 138 4.11 -1.65 -10.11
CA ALA A 138 4.78 -0.37 -9.88
C ALA A 138 4.68 0.12 -8.41
N GLY A 139 3.57 -0.13 -7.71
CA GLY A 139 3.46 0.18 -6.28
C GLY A 139 4.36 -0.70 -5.42
N GLY A 140 4.57 -1.95 -5.84
CA GLY A 140 5.54 -2.85 -5.21
C GLY A 140 6.98 -2.40 -5.44
N HIS A 141 7.31 -1.93 -6.66
CA HIS A 141 8.59 -1.28 -6.96
C HIS A 141 8.85 -0.07 -6.05
N LEU A 142 7.89 0.86 -5.94
CA LEU A 142 8.02 2.03 -5.08
C LEU A 142 8.12 1.66 -3.59
N SER A 143 7.43 0.60 -3.17
CA SER A 143 7.54 0.06 -1.80
C SER A 143 8.95 -0.49 -1.53
N LEU A 144 9.55 -1.20 -2.48
CA LEU A 144 10.93 -1.69 -2.37
C LEU A 144 11.95 -0.57 -2.41
N ILE A 145 11.74 0.48 -3.22
CA ILE A 145 12.60 1.68 -3.21
C ILE A 145 12.63 2.28 -1.80
N LEU A 146 11.48 2.45 -1.15
CA LEU A 146 11.43 2.97 0.23
C LEU A 146 12.11 2.04 1.25
N GLY A 147 12.14 0.73 1.00
CA GLY A 147 12.79 -0.25 1.88
C GLY A 147 14.31 -0.40 1.70
N THR A 148 14.82 -0.09 0.50
CA THR A 148 16.21 -0.34 0.09
C THR A 148 17.04 0.92 -0.13
N THR A 149 16.39 2.10 -0.18
CA THR A 149 17.06 3.38 -0.47
C THR A 149 16.66 4.48 0.51
N SER A 150 16.20 4.11 1.71
CA SER A 150 15.79 5.08 2.72
C SER A 150 16.95 5.91 3.26
N ASP A 151 16.67 7.12 3.71
CA ASP A 151 17.62 7.97 4.42
C ASP A 151 17.05 8.50 5.76
N GLN A 152 17.88 9.23 6.50
CA GLN A 152 17.54 9.77 7.82
C GLN A 152 16.87 11.15 7.76
N GLY A 153 16.72 11.73 6.57
CA GLY A 153 16.36 13.12 6.37
C GLY A 153 17.52 14.08 6.50
N GLU A 154 17.21 15.34 6.22
CA GLU A 154 18.16 16.44 6.14
C GLU A 154 17.94 17.38 7.35
N PRO A 155 18.74 17.28 8.43
CA PRO A 155 18.49 18.01 9.67
C PRO A 155 18.41 19.53 9.49
N ASP A 156 19.18 20.06 8.54
CA ASP A 156 19.26 21.50 8.24
C ASP A 156 18.25 21.96 7.19
N ALA A 157 17.38 21.08 6.68
CA ALA A 157 16.36 21.46 5.71
C ALA A 157 15.36 22.46 6.32
N LYS A 158 15.00 23.49 5.54
CA LYS A 158 13.99 24.48 5.95
C LYS A 158 12.59 23.87 6.07
N ASP A 159 12.29 22.90 5.21
CA ASP A 159 11.03 22.15 5.25
C ASP A 159 11.13 21.05 6.31
N LYS A 160 10.29 21.13 7.34
CA LYS A 160 10.24 20.15 8.44
C LYS A 160 9.93 18.73 7.98
N VAL A 161 9.25 18.57 6.85
CA VAL A 161 9.01 17.26 6.25
C VAL A 161 10.35 16.64 5.83
N LEU A 162 11.23 17.40 5.18
CA LEU A 162 12.52 16.90 4.72
C LEU A 162 13.50 16.56 5.85
N GLN A 163 13.28 17.11 7.05
CA GLN A 163 14.05 16.75 8.24
C GLN A 163 13.72 15.35 8.79
N GLN A 164 12.57 14.78 8.42
CA GLN A 164 12.18 13.44 8.90
C GLN A 164 12.83 12.38 8.03
N SER A 165 13.19 11.23 8.62
CA SER A 165 13.52 10.02 7.86
C SER A 165 12.35 9.55 7.00
N ASP A 166 12.61 8.89 5.87
CA ASP A 166 11.62 8.16 5.07
C ASP A 166 11.69 6.63 5.25
N ARG A 167 12.50 6.14 6.19
CA ARG A 167 12.64 4.72 6.48
C ARG A 167 11.32 4.09 6.92
N VAL A 168 11.02 2.90 6.44
CA VAL A 168 9.86 2.10 6.87
C VAL A 168 10.32 0.91 7.72
N ALA A 169 9.48 0.44 8.62
CA ALA A 169 9.79 -0.67 9.51
C ALA A 169 9.57 -2.05 8.85
N ALA A 170 8.76 -2.12 7.79
CA ALA A 170 8.49 -3.34 7.05
C ALA A 170 7.97 -3.03 5.64
N VAL A 171 8.28 -3.90 4.67
CA VAL A 171 7.80 -3.82 3.29
C VAL A 171 7.05 -5.08 2.90
N ALA A 172 5.98 -4.94 2.13
CA ALA A 172 5.42 -6.03 1.34
C ALA A 172 5.24 -5.59 -0.12
N ALA A 173 5.64 -6.41 -1.08
CA ALA A 173 5.58 -6.05 -2.50
C ALA A 173 5.01 -7.20 -3.34
N TYR A 174 3.94 -6.92 -4.08
CA TYR A 174 3.36 -7.90 -5.01
C TYR A 174 3.96 -7.73 -6.39
N TYR A 175 4.46 -8.83 -6.97
CA TYR A 175 5.01 -8.93 -8.33
C TYR A 175 5.76 -7.67 -8.80
N PRO A 176 6.76 -7.18 -8.02
CA PRO A 176 7.40 -5.92 -8.30
C PRO A 176 8.45 -6.05 -9.42
N PRO A 177 8.58 -5.08 -10.33
CA PRO A 177 9.81 -4.94 -11.09
C PRO A 177 10.92 -4.45 -10.14
N THR A 178 12.08 -5.11 -10.18
CA THR A 178 13.20 -4.88 -9.23
C THR A 178 14.50 -4.46 -9.91
N ASP A 179 14.61 -4.72 -11.21
CA ASP A 179 15.74 -4.37 -12.07
C ASP A 179 15.19 -3.62 -13.27
N LEU A 180 15.45 -2.33 -13.34
CA LEU A 180 14.92 -1.46 -14.38
C LEU A 180 15.88 -1.28 -15.55
N ARG A 181 17.11 -1.81 -15.48
CA ARG A 181 18.16 -1.55 -16.49
C ARG A 181 17.70 -1.92 -17.90
N GLU A 182 17.11 -3.10 -18.08
CA GLU A 182 16.57 -3.51 -19.38
C GLU A 182 15.25 -2.82 -19.73
N PHE A 183 14.56 -2.24 -18.75
CA PHE A 183 13.25 -1.63 -18.95
C PHE A 183 13.35 -0.20 -19.46
N VAL A 184 14.43 0.50 -19.12
CA VAL A 184 14.70 1.89 -19.53
C VAL A 184 15.38 1.98 -20.90
N GLU A 185 15.84 0.87 -21.47
CA GLU A 185 16.39 0.87 -22.83
C GLU A 185 15.29 1.20 -23.85
N GLU A 186 15.55 2.12 -24.78
CA GLU A 186 14.55 2.60 -25.75
C GLU A 186 13.97 1.48 -26.63
N THR A 187 14.76 0.43 -26.86
CA THR A 187 14.38 -0.78 -27.60
C THR A 187 13.48 -1.73 -26.81
N SER A 188 13.36 -1.52 -25.50
CA SER A 188 12.56 -2.36 -24.62
C SER A 188 11.06 -2.16 -24.87
N PRO A 189 10.25 -3.23 -24.90
CA PRO A 189 8.80 -3.09 -24.98
C PRO A 189 8.22 -2.40 -23.73
N TYR A 190 8.92 -2.45 -22.59
CA TYR A 190 8.52 -1.77 -21.36
C TYR A 190 8.63 -0.25 -21.50
N TYR A 191 9.72 0.24 -22.09
CA TYR A 191 9.97 1.68 -22.30
C TYR A 191 8.84 2.36 -23.09
N GLN A 192 8.32 1.68 -24.12
CA GLN A 192 7.22 2.17 -24.94
C GLN A 192 5.86 2.06 -24.23
N ARG A 193 5.68 1.00 -23.44
CA ARG A 193 4.41 0.71 -22.75
C ARG A 193 4.21 1.56 -21.50
N PHE A 194 5.27 1.89 -20.78
CA PHE A 194 5.21 2.57 -19.48
C PHE A 194 6.03 3.86 -19.52
N PRO A 195 5.40 5.02 -19.81
CA PRO A 195 6.12 6.28 -20.00
C PRO A 195 6.95 6.72 -18.79
N ALA A 196 6.66 6.24 -17.58
CA ALA A 196 7.46 6.57 -16.40
C ALA A 196 8.90 6.03 -16.46
N LEU A 197 9.16 4.99 -17.28
CA LEU A 197 10.48 4.42 -17.53
C LEU A 197 11.32 5.26 -18.50
N GLN A 198 10.75 6.30 -19.10
CA GLN A 198 11.44 7.19 -20.03
C GLN A 198 12.20 8.28 -19.27
N PHE A 199 13.20 7.85 -18.51
CA PHE A 199 14.17 8.69 -17.81
C PHE A 199 15.60 8.31 -18.22
N ASP A 200 16.58 9.07 -17.74
CA ASP A 200 17.99 8.87 -18.05
C ASP A 200 18.47 7.48 -17.62
N LYS A 201 18.94 6.65 -18.56
CA LYS A 201 19.23 5.23 -18.29
C LYS A 201 20.43 5.04 -17.38
N GLU A 202 21.27 6.05 -17.29
CA GLU A 202 22.40 6.19 -16.37
C GLU A 202 21.93 6.17 -14.91
N LEU A 203 20.67 6.50 -14.65
CA LEU A 203 20.03 6.42 -13.33
C LEU A 203 19.33 5.09 -13.07
N ALA A 204 19.35 4.14 -14.02
CA ALA A 204 18.60 2.90 -13.88
C ALA A 204 19.00 2.11 -12.64
N ASP A 205 20.28 2.12 -12.30
CA ASP A 205 20.81 1.42 -11.14
C ASP A 205 20.24 2.00 -9.84
N ASP A 206 20.19 3.33 -9.72
CA ASP A 206 19.66 4.06 -8.56
C ASP A 206 18.17 3.76 -8.30
N PHE A 207 17.42 3.44 -9.36
CA PHE A 207 16.00 3.13 -9.29
C PHE A 207 15.68 1.63 -9.45
N SER A 208 16.68 0.78 -9.36
CA SER A 208 16.55 -0.69 -9.36
C SER A 208 16.79 -1.24 -7.95
N PRO A 209 15.73 -1.53 -7.16
CA PRO A 209 15.89 -2.05 -5.79
C PRO A 209 16.81 -3.26 -5.68
N LEU A 210 16.90 -4.10 -6.72
CA LEU A 210 17.82 -5.24 -6.80
C LEU A 210 19.28 -4.85 -6.51
N LEU A 211 19.71 -3.67 -6.96
CA LEU A 211 21.10 -3.23 -6.88
C LEU A 211 21.39 -2.40 -5.62
N GLN A 212 20.35 -2.07 -4.85
CA GLN A 212 20.43 -1.16 -3.71
C GLN A 212 20.45 -1.90 -2.36
N VAL A 213 20.37 -3.23 -2.36
CA VAL A 213 20.19 -4.00 -1.12
C VAL A 213 21.37 -3.86 -0.16
N THR A 214 21.08 -3.45 1.08
CA THR A 214 22.05 -3.32 2.17
C THR A 214 21.62 -4.10 3.43
N PRO A 215 22.55 -4.48 4.33
CA PRO A 215 22.20 -5.22 5.54
C PRO A 215 21.26 -4.49 6.51
N ASP A 216 21.13 -3.17 6.42
CA ASP A 216 20.20 -2.41 7.25
C ASP A 216 18.84 -2.18 6.60
N ASP A 217 18.54 -2.77 5.43
CA ASP A 217 17.23 -2.62 4.80
C ASP A 217 16.07 -3.17 5.66
N SER A 218 14.87 -2.65 5.39
CA SER A 218 13.65 -3.08 6.07
C SER A 218 13.32 -4.55 5.77
N PRO A 219 12.80 -5.30 6.75
CA PRO A 219 12.25 -6.62 6.48
C PRO A 219 11.25 -6.60 5.33
N THR A 220 11.43 -7.49 4.36
CA THR A 220 10.64 -7.49 3.11
C THR A 220 9.92 -8.81 2.83
N LEU A 221 8.61 -8.73 2.61
CA LEU A 221 7.81 -9.82 2.01
C LEU A 221 7.62 -9.57 0.52
N LEU A 222 7.97 -10.56 -0.30
CA LEU A 222 7.69 -10.59 -1.73
C LEU A 222 6.56 -11.58 -1.99
N ILE A 223 5.58 -11.21 -2.83
CA ILE A 223 4.52 -12.14 -3.27
C ILE A 223 4.41 -12.12 -4.78
N HIS A 224 4.59 -13.26 -5.44
CA HIS A 224 4.66 -13.31 -6.91
C HIS A 224 3.96 -14.56 -7.47
N GLY A 225 3.20 -14.40 -8.55
CA GLY A 225 2.66 -15.53 -9.30
C GLY A 225 3.69 -16.14 -10.25
N ASP A 226 3.78 -17.46 -10.32
CA ASP A 226 4.77 -18.14 -11.19
C ASP A 226 4.42 -18.13 -12.69
N GLN A 227 3.23 -17.64 -13.07
CA GLN A 227 2.79 -17.44 -14.45
C GLN A 227 2.67 -15.96 -14.82
N ASP A 228 3.33 -15.07 -14.09
CA ASP A 228 3.38 -13.66 -14.43
C ASP A 228 4.15 -13.42 -15.74
N LYS A 229 3.41 -13.00 -16.77
CA LYS A 229 3.95 -12.68 -18.11
C LYS A 229 4.21 -11.19 -18.30
N LEU A 230 3.87 -10.35 -17.32
CA LEU A 230 4.10 -8.91 -17.38
C LEU A 230 5.37 -8.53 -16.62
N VAL A 231 5.59 -9.09 -15.43
CA VAL A 231 6.83 -8.94 -14.68
C VAL A 231 7.30 -10.36 -14.38
N PRO A 232 8.38 -10.85 -15.00
CA PRO A 232 8.84 -12.21 -14.73
C PRO A 232 9.16 -12.42 -13.24
N ILE A 233 8.83 -13.61 -12.72
CA ILE A 233 9.08 -13.98 -11.31
C ILE A 233 10.55 -13.85 -10.90
N SER A 234 11.48 -13.93 -11.87
CA SER A 234 12.91 -13.72 -11.66
C SER A 234 13.23 -12.38 -11.02
N HIS A 235 12.40 -11.34 -11.18
CA HIS A 235 12.57 -10.08 -10.44
C HIS A 235 12.50 -10.28 -8.92
N SER A 236 11.55 -11.09 -8.45
CA SER A 236 11.43 -11.41 -7.02
C SER A 236 12.47 -12.41 -6.56
N GLU A 237 12.79 -13.42 -7.37
CA GLU A 237 13.81 -14.42 -7.02
C GLU A 237 15.20 -13.78 -6.89
N ASN A 238 15.57 -12.89 -7.82
CA ASN A 238 16.88 -12.24 -7.83
C ASN A 238 17.06 -11.31 -6.63
N ILE A 239 16.06 -10.49 -6.29
CA ILE A 239 16.18 -9.60 -5.12
C ILE A 239 16.11 -10.39 -3.81
N MET A 240 15.33 -11.48 -3.76
CA MET A 240 15.32 -12.38 -2.60
C MET A 240 16.71 -12.99 -2.36
N GLN A 241 17.43 -13.33 -3.43
CA GLN A 241 18.82 -13.77 -3.32
C GLN A 241 19.71 -12.65 -2.74
N GLN A 242 19.57 -11.41 -3.19
CA GLN A 242 20.33 -10.28 -2.61
C GLN A 242 20.01 -10.05 -1.13
N PHE A 243 18.73 -10.09 -0.74
CA PHE A 243 18.35 -10.01 0.68
C PHE A 243 19.01 -11.13 1.50
N LYS A 244 19.01 -12.36 0.99
CA LYS A 244 19.66 -13.50 1.65
C LYS A 244 21.18 -13.30 1.77
N GLU A 245 21.86 -12.86 0.71
CA GLU A 245 23.30 -12.61 0.70
C GLU A 245 23.71 -11.50 1.68
N LYS A 246 22.85 -10.50 1.86
CA LYS A 246 23.07 -9.38 2.79
C LYS A 246 22.51 -9.61 4.20
N ASN A 247 21.89 -10.76 4.47
CA ASN A 247 21.24 -11.11 5.73
C ASN A 247 20.07 -10.18 6.12
N VAL A 248 19.37 -9.62 5.13
CA VAL A 248 18.13 -8.87 5.34
C VAL A 248 16.99 -9.87 5.59
N PRO A 249 16.17 -9.70 6.63
CA PRO A 249 15.00 -10.56 6.85
C PRO A 249 14.02 -10.45 5.69
N ALA A 250 13.87 -11.52 4.91
CA ALA A 250 12.96 -11.51 3.77
C ALA A 250 12.29 -12.88 3.56
N GLU A 251 11.10 -12.86 2.99
CA GLU A 251 10.34 -14.04 2.58
C GLU A 251 9.78 -13.84 1.17
N LEU A 252 9.73 -14.93 0.38
CA LEU A 252 9.11 -14.96 -0.95
C LEU A 252 7.97 -15.96 -0.95
N LEU A 253 6.74 -15.46 -1.03
CA LEU A 253 5.54 -16.26 -1.24
C LEU A 253 5.26 -16.37 -2.74
N VAL A 254 5.50 -17.56 -3.30
CA VAL A 254 5.11 -17.88 -4.67
C VAL A 254 3.65 -18.38 -4.68
N ILE A 255 2.81 -17.76 -5.52
CA ILE A 255 1.45 -18.22 -5.77
C ILE A 255 1.45 -19.04 -7.07
N GLU A 256 1.39 -20.36 -6.91
CA GLU A 256 1.40 -21.30 -8.04
C GLU A 256 0.25 -21.01 -9.02
N LYS A 257 0.56 -21.01 -10.32
CA LYS A 257 -0.36 -20.77 -11.43
C LYS A 257 -0.97 -19.38 -11.51
N ALA A 258 -0.66 -18.48 -10.57
CA ALA A 258 -1.14 -17.10 -10.60
C ALA A 258 -0.36 -16.27 -11.62
N ALA A 259 -1.06 -15.33 -12.27
CA ALA A 259 -0.50 -14.37 -13.21
C ALA A 259 -0.32 -12.99 -12.57
N HIS A 260 -0.10 -11.95 -13.39
CA HIS A 260 -0.02 -10.56 -12.92
C HIS A 260 -1.36 -10.08 -12.35
N GLY A 261 -1.38 -9.75 -11.06
CA GLY A 261 -2.60 -9.36 -10.35
C GLY A 261 -3.34 -10.55 -9.77
N PHE A 262 -3.69 -10.47 -8.49
CA PHE A 262 -4.37 -11.55 -7.77
C PHE A 262 -5.87 -11.30 -7.68
N LYS A 263 -6.65 -12.39 -7.67
CA LYS A 263 -8.12 -12.37 -7.52
C LYS A 263 -8.56 -13.59 -6.72
N GLY A 264 -9.76 -13.55 -6.16
CA GLY A 264 -10.34 -14.69 -5.43
C GLY A 264 -9.39 -15.19 -4.34
N ASP A 265 -9.16 -16.51 -4.31
CA ASP A 265 -8.34 -17.17 -3.30
C ASP A 265 -6.88 -16.68 -3.29
N ASP A 266 -6.30 -16.37 -4.46
CA ASP A 266 -4.94 -15.82 -4.54
C ASP A 266 -4.84 -14.46 -3.85
N GLN A 267 -5.86 -13.60 -4.05
CA GLN A 267 -5.92 -12.30 -3.40
C GLN A 267 -6.10 -12.44 -1.89
N THR A 268 -6.94 -13.38 -1.45
CA THR A 268 -7.15 -13.66 -0.02
C THR A 268 -5.87 -14.18 0.63
N ARG A 269 -5.15 -15.11 -0.03
CA ARG A 269 -3.88 -15.64 0.45
C ARG A 269 -2.82 -14.54 0.54
N ALA A 270 -2.70 -13.70 -0.49
CA ALA A 270 -1.76 -12.60 -0.52
C ALA A 270 -2.06 -11.56 0.59
N SER A 271 -3.32 -11.14 0.75
CA SER A 271 -3.70 -10.16 1.76
C SER A 271 -3.48 -10.68 3.18
N GLN A 272 -3.76 -11.97 3.43
CA GLN A 272 -3.49 -12.61 4.71
C GLN A 272 -1.99 -12.59 5.04
N ALA A 273 -1.13 -12.95 4.07
CA ALA A 273 0.32 -12.92 4.26
C ALA A 273 0.84 -11.49 4.56
N VAL A 274 0.27 -10.46 3.92
CA VAL A 274 0.61 -9.05 4.22
C VAL A 274 0.22 -8.66 5.64
N VAL A 275 -0.98 -9.03 6.09
CA VAL A 275 -1.43 -8.77 7.47
C VAL A 275 -0.48 -9.43 8.46
N GLU A 276 -0.17 -10.71 8.28
CA GLU A 276 0.73 -11.47 9.15
C GLU A 276 2.14 -10.87 9.18
N TRP A 277 2.65 -10.45 8.02
CA TRP A 277 3.96 -9.80 7.90
C TRP A 277 4.02 -8.51 8.71
N PHE A 278 3.01 -7.64 8.55
CA PHE A 278 2.96 -6.39 9.30
C PHE A 278 2.67 -6.60 10.78
N GLN A 279 1.89 -7.61 11.18
CA GLN A 279 1.73 -7.95 12.59
C GLN A 279 3.07 -8.33 13.23
N LYS A 280 3.81 -9.22 12.57
CA LYS A 280 5.14 -9.67 13.00
C LYS A 280 6.14 -8.51 13.10
N HIS A 281 6.26 -7.69 12.06
CA HIS A 281 7.34 -6.70 11.96
C HIS A 281 6.99 -5.31 12.53
N LEU A 282 5.71 -5.00 12.71
CA LEU A 282 5.27 -3.77 13.38
C LEU A 282 4.86 -4.02 14.83
N GLY A 283 5.15 -5.20 15.41
CA GLY A 283 4.93 -5.48 16.83
C GLY A 283 3.46 -5.47 17.26
N VAL A 284 2.56 -5.95 16.40
CA VAL A 284 1.14 -6.13 16.73
C VAL A 284 0.93 -7.61 17.05
N GLN A 285 0.42 -7.92 18.25
CA GLN A 285 0.08 -9.30 18.59
C GLN A 285 -1.09 -9.76 17.71
N ALA A 286 -0.94 -10.94 17.09
CA ALA A 286 -2.04 -11.59 16.38
C ALA A 286 -3.21 -11.83 17.36
N LYS A 287 -4.43 -11.53 16.92
CA LYS A 287 -5.65 -11.81 17.69
C LYS A 287 -5.99 -13.30 17.65
#